data_AF-A0A1U7J748-F1
#
_entry.id   AF-A0A1U7J748-F1
#
_cell.length_a   1.000
_cell.length_b   1.000
_cell.length_c   1.000
_cell.angle_alpha   90.00
_cell.angle_beta   90.00
_cell.angle_gamma   90.00
#
_symmetry.space_group_name_H-M   'P 1'
#
loop_
_entity.id
_entity.type
_entity.pdbx_description
1 polymer ?
#
loop_
_entity_poly.entity_id
_entity_poly.type
_entity_poly.pdbx_seq_one_letter_code
_entity_poly.pdbx_strand_id
1 'polypeptide(L)'
;MTNPTDPTPQNNPTPQNEILEIVKGMLLLLGCHAVAGALIFLLGLLVAVAGVGDYAFAVPWVIGAAGFLFWQLLYVIPLVITLRRRGYIAMAKGVIITAVLTALVNGACFVSMFGFV
;
A
#
# COMPACT_ATOMS: atom_id res chain seq x y z
N MET A 1 -35.63 -26.26 23.94
CA MET A 1 -36.28 -25.94 22.65
C MET A 1 -35.85 -24.53 22.29
N THR A 2 -34.89 -24.38 21.38
CA THR A 2 -34.47 -23.09 20.85
C THR A 2 -35.47 -22.63 19.80
N ASN A 3 -35.89 -21.36 19.87
CA ASN A 3 -36.86 -20.79 18.94
C ASN A 3 -36.25 -20.77 17.52
N PRO A 4 -36.87 -21.38 16.50
CA PRO A 4 -36.35 -21.41 15.13
C PRO A 4 -36.27 -20.04 14.43
N THR A 5 -36.70 -18.96 15.10
CA THR A 5 -36.55 -17.58 14.63
C THR A 5 -35.43 -16.80 15.33
N ASP A 6 -34.62 -17.44 16.19
CA ASP A 6 -33.45 -16.77 16.74
C ASP A 6 -32.46 -16.54 15.59
N PRO A 7 -32.17 -15.28 15.17
CA PRO A 7 -31.16 -15.04 14.16
C PRO A 7 -29.87 -15.68 14.68
N THR A 8 -29.33 -16.63 13.91
CA THR A 8 -28.00 -17.21 14.16
C THR A 8 -27.07 -16.06 14.56
N PRO A 9 -26.28 -16.18 15.65
CA PRO A 9 -25.37 -15.13 16.06
C PRO A 9 -24.59 -14.72 14.83
N GLN A 10 -24.87 -13.53 14.29
CA GLN A 10 -24.01 -12.94 13.29
C GLN A 10 -22.65 -12.95 13.97
N ASN A 11 -21.73 -13.75 13.43
CA ASN A 11 -20.37 -13.90 13.90
C ASN A 11 -19.62 -12.61 13.58
N ASN A 12 -20.11 -11.50 14.14
CA ASN A 12 -19.50 -10.21 14.02
C ASN A 12 -18.15 -10.33 14.70
N PRO A 13 -17.07 -9.96 14.01
CA PRO A 13 -15.75 -9.94 14.62
C PRO A 13 -15.84 -9.11 15.91
N THR A 14 -15.37 -9.64 17.06
CA THR A 14 -15.30 -8.85 18.29
C THR A 14 -14.43 -7.60 18.03
N PRO A 15 -14.70 -6.43 18.62
CA PRO A 15 -13.97 -5.20 18.26
C PRO A 15 -12.43 -5.32 18.22
N GLN A 16 -11.85 -6.18 19.07
CA GLN A 16 -10.41 -6.51 19.06
C GLN A 16 -9.92 -7.23 17.80
N ASN A 17 -10.68 -8.19 17.26
CA ASN A 17 -10.26 -8.91 16.06
C ASN A 17 -10.47 -8.06 14.79
N GLU A 18 -11.42 -7.10 14.78
CA GLU A 18 -11.57 -6.14 13.68
C GLU A 18 -10.36 -5.18 13.61
N ILE A 19 -9.92 -4.63 14.75
CA ILE A 19 -8.73 -3.78 14.82
C ILE A 19 -7.49 -4.54 14.35
N LEU A 20 -7.33 -5.80 14.80
CA LEU A 20 -6.19 -6.63 14.39
C LEU A 20 -6.17 -6.85 12.87
N GLU A 21 -7.32 -7.12 12.26
CA GLU A 21 -7.42 -7.29 10.81
C GLU A 21 -7.14 -5.98 10.04
N ILE A 22 -7.59 -4.84 10.56
CA ILE A 22 -7.23 -3.52 9.99
C ILE A 22 -5.71 -3.31 10.05
N VAL A 23 -5.08 -3.56 11.21
CA VAL A 23 -3.62 -3.42 11.39
C VAL A 23 -2.85 -4.37 10.48
N LYS A 24 -3.30 -5.62 10.33
CA LYS A 24 -2.71 -6.55 9.34
C LYS A 24 -2.80 -6.01 7.92
N GLY A 25 -3.93 -5.39 7.56
CA GLY A 25 -4.10 -4.75 6.25
C GLY A 25 -3.10 -3.62 6.03
N MET A 26 -2.89 -2.77 7.04
CA MET A 26 -1.89 -1.71 7.00
C MET A 26 -0.46 -2.25 6.86
N LEU A 27 -0.09 -3.25 7.68
CA LEU A 27 1.22 -3.89 7.63
C LEU A 27 1.48 -4.60 6.30
N LEU A 28 0.45 -5.24 5.73
CA LEU A 28 0.57 -5.90 4.43
C LEU A 28 0.90 -4.90 3.33
N LEU A 29 0.19 -3.77 3.29
CA LEU A 29 0.43 -2.75 2.28
C LEU A 29 1.79 -2.06 2.49
N LEU A 30 2.17 -1.79 3.75
CA LEU A 30 3.48 -1.26 4.08
C LEU A 30 4.61 -2.20 3.63
N GLY A 31 4.43 -3.52 3.80
CA GLY A 31 5.37 -4.52 3.29
C GLY A 31 5.49 -4.47 1.75
N CYS A 32 4.37 -4.31 1.05
CA CYS A 32 4.37 -4.16 -0.41
C CYS A 32 5.13 -2.89 -0.85
N HIS A 33 4.93 -1.77 -0.16
CA HIS A 33 5.68 -0.54 -0.38
C HIS A 33 7.19 -0.73 -0.14
N ALA A 34 7.58 -1.41 0.95
CA ALA A 34 8.98 -1.69 1.27
C ALA A 34 9.65 -2.54 0.18
N VAL A 35 8.98 -3.57 -0.33
CA VAL A 35 9.48 -4.39 -1.45
C VAL A 35 9.62 -3.54 -2.72
N ALA A 36 8.62 -2.73 -3.06
CA ALA A 36 8.69 -1.84 -4.23
C ALA A 36 9.85 -0.84 -4.11
N GLY A 37 10.04 -0.22 -2.94
CA GLY A 37 11.16 0.69 -2.66
C GLY A 37 12.51 -0.01 -2.76
N ALA A 38 12.64 -1.22 -2.24
CA ALA A 38 13.87 -2.02 -2.34
C ALA A 38 14.21 -2.35 -3.81
N LEU A 39 13.22 -2.69 -4.63
CA LEU A 39 13.43 -2.96 -6.06
C LEU A 39 13.89 -1.71 -6.83
N ILE A 40 13.27 -0.56 -6.58
CA ILE A 40 13.67 0.73 -7.18
C ILE A 40 15.08 1.10 -6.75
N PHE A 41 15.40 0.89 -5.47
CA PHE A 41 16.73 1.18 -4.93
C PHE A 41 17.80 0.29 -5.57
N LEU A 42 17.55 -1.03 -5.62
CA LEU A 42 18.43 -2.01 -6.28
C LEU A 42 18.64 -1.70 -7.76
N LEU A 43 17.60 -1.25 -8.47
CA LEU A 43 17.72 -0.86 -9.86
C LEU A 43 18.67 0.33 -10.05
N GLY A 44 18.59 1.36 -9.21
CA GLY A 44 19.54 2.47 -9.23
C GLY A 44 20.97 2.02 -8.89
N LEU A 45 21.13 1.13 -7.91
CA LEU A 45 22.43 0.56 -7.57
C LEU A 45 23.03 -0.25 -8.74
N LEU A 46 22.21 -1.04 -9.45
CA LEU A 46 22.63 -1.78 -10.63
C LEU A 46 23.14 -0.83 -11.73
N VAL A 47 22.42 0.26 -11.97
CA VAL A 47 22.82 1.29 -12.94
C VAL A 47 24.15 1.95 -12.54
N ALA A 48 24.35 2.20 -11.23
CA ALA A 48 25.61 2.73 -10.71
C ALA A 48 26.79 1.78 -10.99
N VAL A 49 26.62 0.49 -10.69
CA VAL A 49 27.68 -0.53 -10.87
C VAL A 49 27.95 -0.81 -12.35
N ALA A 50 26.94 -0.67 -13.22
CA ALA A 50 27.09 -0.82 -14.66
C ALA A 50 27.85 0.33 -15.34
N GLY A 51 28.18 1.41 -14.60
CA GLY A 51 29.00 2.52 -15.11
C GLY A 51 28.31 3.36 -16.19
N VAL A 52 26.97 3.38 -16.21
CA VAL A 52 26.18 4.08 -17.24
C VAL A 52 26.17 5.58 -16.95
N GLY A 53 27.29 6.28 -17.13
CA GLY A 53 27.38 7.74 -17.01
C GLY A 53 27.22 8.30 -15.59
N ASP A 54 27.70 9.53 -15.42
CA ASP A 54 27.61 10.24 -14.15
C ASP A 54 26.13 10.59 -13.86
N TYR A 55 25.64 10.23 -12.68
CA TYR A 55 24.27 10.47 -12.16
C TYR A 55 23.12 9.59 -12.69
N ALA A 56 23.33 8.68 -13.64
CA ALA A 56 22.23 7.85 -14.15
C ALA A 56 21.60 6.93 -13.09
N PHE A 57 22.34 6.60 -12.03
CA PHE A 57 21.83 5.83 -10.89
C PHE A 57 20.68 6.54 -10.14
N ALA A 58 20.63 7.87 -10.19
CA ALA A 58 19.59 8.67 -9.55
C ALA A 58 18.29 8.70 -10.39
N VAL A 59 18.36 8.44 -11.70
CA VAL A 59 17.21 8.49 -12.61
C VAL A 59 16.11 7.49 -12.19
N PRO A 60 16.42 6.20 -11.92
CA PRO A 60 15.42 5.26 -11.39
C PRO A 60 14.78 5.71 -10.08
N TRP A 61 15.54 6.39 -9.20
CA TRP A 61 15.02 6.85 -7.90
C TRP A 61 14.07 8.03 -8.07
N VAL A 62 14.40 9.00 -8.92
CA VAL A 62 13.55 10.16 -9.20
C VAL A 62 12.27 9.73 -9.92
N ILE A 63 12.38 8.93 -10.98
CA ILE A 63 11.22 8.42 -11.73
C ILE A 63 10.38 7.49 -10.85
N GLY A 64 11.02 6.63 -10.06
CA GLY A 64 10.35 5.73 -9.13
C GLY A 64 9.57 6.47 -8.05
N ALA A 65 10.15 7.51 -7.45
CA ALA A 65 9.47 8.35 -6.47
C ALA A 65 8.32 9.16 -7.10
N ALA A 66 8.56 9.74 -8.28
CA ALA A 66 7.54 10.50 -9.01
C ALA A 66 6.35 9.64 -9.45
N GLY A 67 6.64 8.47 -10.00
CA GLY A 67 5.67 7.50 -10.49
C GLY A 67 5.04 6.63 -9.39
N PHE A 68 5.49 6.75 -8.13
CA PHE A 68 5.07 5.86 -7.05
C PHE A 68 3.56 5.87 -6.83
N LEU A 69 2.90 7.01 -7.07
CA LEU A 69 1.46 7.14 -6.99
C LEU A 69 0.72 6.27 -8.02
N PHE A 70 1.22 6.21 -9.26
CA PHE A 70 0.62 5.35 -10.28
C PHE A 70 0.96 3.89 -10.04
N TRP A 71 2.20 3.62 -9.62
CA TRP A 71 2.66 2.28 -9.28
C TRP A 71 1.84 1.69 -8.12
N GLN A 72 1.48 2.50 -7.11
CA GLN A 72 0.69 2.01 -5.98
C GLN A 72 -0.69 1.53 -6.37
N LEU A 73 -1.37 2.18 -7.32
CA LEU A 73 -2.70 1.74 -7.75
C LEU A 73 -2.64 0.36 -8.42
N LEU A 74 -1.59 0.08 -9.20
CA LEU A 74 -1.46 -1.18 -9.94
C LEU A 74 -1.48 -2.41 -9.05
N TYR A 75 -0.87 -2.36 -7.85
CA TYR A 75 -0.91 -3.49 -6.91
C TYR A 75 -1.99 -3.35 -5.82
N VAL A 76 -2.35 -2.13 -5.40
CA VAL A 76 -3.39 -1.93 -4.37
C VAL A 76 -4.75 -2.41 -4.87
N ILE A 77 -5.13 -2.11 -6.11
CA ILE A 77 -6.43 -2.49 -6.67
C ILE A 77 -6.64 -4.03 -6.65
N PRO A 78 -5.76 -4.85 -7.25
CA PRO A 78 -5.93 -6.30 -7.24
C PRO A 78 -5.83 -6.88 -5.82
N LEU A 79 -5.01 -6.30 -4.95
CA LEU A 79 -4.90 -6.71 -3.56
C LEU A 79 -6.24 -6.50 -2.82
N VAL A 80 -6.82 -5.29 -2.89
CA VAL A 80 -8.10 -4.97 -2.28
C VAL A 80 -9.23 -5.86 -2.82
N ILE A 81 -9.27 -6.11 -4.13
CA ILE A 81 -10.26 -7.01 -4.75
C ILE A 81 -10.12 -8.43 -4.21
N THR A 82 -8.89 -8.94 -4.09
CA THR A 82 -8.61 -10.29 -3.59
C THR A 82 -9.01 -10.43 -2.12
N LEU A 83 -8.71 -9.44 -1.27
CA LEU A 83 -9.12 -9.45 0.13
C LEU A 83 -10.64 -9.37 0.30
N ARG A 84 -11.32 -8.52 -0.48
CA ARG A 84 -12.79 -8.45 -0.46
C ARG A 84 -13.43 -9.75 -0.89
N ARG A 85 -12.91 -10.42 -1.93
CA ARG A 85 -13.41 -11.71 -2.41
C ARG A 85 -13.27 -12.83 -1.36
N ARG A 86 -12.28 -12.75 -0.47
CA ARG A 86 -12.06 -13.72 0.61
C ARG A 86 -12.84 -13.41 1.89
N GLY A 87 -13.66 -12.35 1.91
CA GLY A 87 -14.46 -11.95 3.08
C GLY A 87 -13.69 -11.14 4.13
N TYR A 88 -12.42 -10.79 3.89
CA TYR A 88 -11.61 -9.97 4.82
C TYR A 88 -11.90 -8.47 4.66
N ILE A 89 -13.14 -8.05 4.94
CA ILE A 89 -13.59 -6.66 4.76
C ILE A 89 -12.82 -5.69 5.67
N ALA A 90 -12.57 -6.07 6.93
CA ALA A 90 -11.81 -5.25 7.87
C ALA A 90 -10.37 -5.00 7.40
N MET A 91 -9.69 -6.04 6.92
CA MET A 91 -8.33 -5.95 6.39
C MET A 91 -8.28 -5.11 5.10
N ALA A 92 -9.29 -5.22 4.23
CA ALA A 92 -9.40 -4.37 3.04
C ALA A 92 -9.55 -2.88 3.40
N LYS A 93 -10.25 -2.52 4.50
CA LYS A 93 -10.32 -1.14 4.99
C LYS A 93 -8.92 -0.63 5.37
N GLY A 94 -8.14 -1.44 6.10
CA GLY A 94 -6.76 -1.10 6.47
C GLY A 94 -5.88 -0.81 5.26
N VAL A 95 -5.95 -1.66 4.23
CA VAL A 95 -5.21 -1.44 2.97
C VAL A 95 -5.61 -0.12 2.29
N ILE A 96 -6.90 0.19 2.21
CA ILE A 96 -7.38 1.44 1.57
C ILE A 96 -6.91 2.67 2.36
N ILE A 97 -7.02 2.66 3.69
CA ILE A 97 -6.58 3.77 4.55
C ILE A 97 -5.09 4.03 4.33
N THR A 98 -4.26 2.99 4.39
CA THR A 98 -2.82 3.14 4.16
C THR A 98 -2.52 3.62 2.74
N ALA A 99 -3.20 3.12 1.70
CA ALA A 99 -2.99 3.57 0.33
C ALA A 99 -3.30 5.07 0.14
N VAL A 100 -4.36 5.57 0.78
CA VAL A 100 -4.74 6.99 0.74
C VAL A 100 -3.73 7.83 1.51
N LEU A 101 -3.29 7.38 2.69
CA LEU A 101 -2.25 8.09 3.45
C LEU A 101 -0.94 8.20 2.66
N THR A 102 -0.50 7.11 2.02
CA THR A 102 0.70 7.13 1.17
C THR A 102 0.52 8.08 -0.02
N ALA A 103 -0.66 8.10 -0.64
CA ALA A 103 -0.97 9.03 -1.73
C ALA A 103 -0.87 10.50 -1.28
N LEU A 104 -1.46 10.83 -0.12
CA LEU A 104 -1.46 12.17 0.45
C LEU A 104 -0.06 12.63 0.83
N VAL A 105 0.73 11.76 1.47
CA VAL A 105 2.12 12.06 1.83
C VAL A 105 2.95 12.31 0.56
N ASN A 106 2.84 11.44 -0.46
CA ASN A 106 3.57 11.62 -1.71
C ASN A 106 3.15 12.90 -2.45
N GLY A 107 1.84 13.17 -2.52
CA GLY A 107 1.30 14.39 -3.13
C GLY A 107 1.75 15.65 -2.39
N ALA A 108 1.73 15.64 -1.06
CA ALA A 108 2.21 16.75 -0.23
C ALA A 108 3.70 17.00 -0.43
N CYS A 109 4.53 15.95 -0.52
CA CYS A 109 5.95 16.08 -0.86
C CYS A 109 6.14 16.75 -2.23
N PHE A 110 5.38 16.33 -3.25
CA PHE A 110 5.41 16.95 -4.58
C PHE A 110 5.03 18.43 -4.54
N VAL A 111 3.91 18.77 -3.91
CA VAL A 111 3.47 20.18 -3.80
C VAL A 111 4.47 21.01 -3.01
N SER A 112 5.08 20.46 -1.94
CA SER A 112 6.11 21.18 -1.19
C SER A 112 7.40 21.41 -1.98
N MET A 113 7.78 20.49 -2.88
CA MET A 113 8.98 20.64 -3.71
C MET A 113 8.78 21.60 -4.89
N PHE A 114 7.59 21.60 -5.49
CA PHE A 114 7.32 22.33 -6.74
C PHE A 114 6.40 23.56 -6.57
N GLY A 115 5.74 23.69 -5.43
CA GLY A 115 4.74 24.74 -5.18
C GLY A 115 5.29 26.07 -4.67
N PHE A 116 6.61 26.17 -4.41
CA PHE A 116 7.29 27.44 -4.10
C PHE A 116 7.94 28.10 -5.32
N VAL A 117 7.60 27.67 -6.54
CA VAL A 117 8.01 28.29 -7.82
C VAL A 117 6.94 29.24 -8.32
#